data_AF-A0A1F7AG09-F1
#
_entry.id   AF-A0A1F7AG09-F1
#
_cell.length_a   1.000
_cell.length_b   1.000
_cell.length_c   1.000
_cell.angle_alpha   90.00
_cell.angle_beta   90.00
_cell.angle_gamma   90.00
#
_symmetry.space_group_name_H-M   'P 1'
#
loop_
_entity.id
_entity.type
_entity.pdbx_description
1 polymer ?
#
loop_
_entity_poly.entity_id
_entity_poly.type
_entity_poly.pdbx_seq_one_letter_code
_entity_poly.pdbx_strand_id
1 'polypeptide(L)'
;MKRKTKNARETKALAKQILKNHPNHKIWLLYGDLGAGKTTFVKGLGRALGLRESQIKSPTFTFVVEFEPLIHYDLYRLDALDDLTLELLNEHLATGKRV
;
A
#
# COMPACT_ATOMS: atom_id res chain seq x y z
N MET A 1 -1.35 -9.89 -16.10
CA MET A 1 -1.59 -11.19 -15.42
C MET A 1 -2.89 -11.10 -14.63
N LYS A 2 -3.75 -12.14 -14.66
CA LYS A 2 -4.95 -12.21 -13.81
C LYS A 2 -4.78 -13.30 -12.74
N ARG A 3 -5.18 -13.01 -11.51
CA ARG A 3 -5.16 -13.92 -10.35
C ARG A 3 -6.48 -13.78 -9.60
N LYS A 4 -6.95 -14.86 -8.97
CA LYS A 4 -8.11 -14.86 -8.07
C LYS A 4 -7.65 -15.40 -6.71
N THR A 5 -8.09 -14.75 -5.64
CA THR A 5 -7.83 -15.16 -4.26
C THR A 5 -9.16 -15.33 -3.54
N LYS A 6 -9.30 -16.36 -2.73
CA LYS A 6 -10.57 -16.71 -2.06
C LYS A 6 -10.70 -16.15 -0.65
N ASN A 7 -9.60 -15.68 -0.07
CA ASN A 7 -9.56 -15.19 1.31
C ASN A 7 -8.37 -14.25 1.54
N ALA A 8 -8.36 -13.59 2.70
CA ALA A 8 -7.32 -12.63 3.07
C ALA A 8 -5.90 -13.25 3.13
N ARG A 9 -5.78 -14.53 3.51
CA ARG A 9 -4.47 -15.22 3.56
C ARG A 9 -3.88 -15.34 2.17
N GLU A 10 -4.68 -15.72 1.18
CA GLU A 10 -4.27 -15.82 -0.22
C GLU A 10 -3.92 -14.45 -0.81
N THR A 11 -4.70 -13.40 -0.52
CA THR A 11 -4.39 -12.02 -0.96
C THR A 11 -3.03 -11.55 -0.43
N LYS A 12 -2.73 -11.81 0.85
CA LYS A 12 -1.43 -11.47 1.44
C LYS A 12 -0.28 -12.27 0.81
N ALA A 13 -0.50 -13.57 0.57
CA ALA A 13 0.49 -14.42 -0.07
C ALA A 13 0.79 -13.95 -1.51
N LEU A 14 -0.24 -13.55 -2.25
CA LEU A 14 -0.11 -12.96 -3.58
C LEU A 14 0.71 -11.66 -3.55
N ALA A 15 0.42 -10.75 -2.62
CA ALA A 15 1.19 -9.51 -2.46
C ALA A 15 2.69 -9.79 -2.24
N LYS A 16 3.01 -10.73 -1.33
CA LYS A 16 4.40 -11.18 -1.11
C LYS A 16 5.05 -11.74 -2.37
N GLN A 17 4.32 -12.56 -3.13
CA GLN A 17 4.83 -13.13 -4.38
C GLN A 17 5.10 -12.05 -5.44
N ILE A 18 4.18 -11.08 -5.58
CA ILE A 18 4.34 -9.96 -6.51
C ILE A 18 5.57 -9.15 -6.16
N LEU A 19 5.76 -8.79 -4.88
CA LEU A 19 6.95 -8.04 -4.45
C LEU A 19 8.24 -8.82 -4.74
N LYS A 20 8.27 -10.13 -4.44
CA LYS A 20 9.43 -10.99 -4.70
C LYS A 20 9.80 -11.02 -6.20
N ASN A 21 8.80 -11.03 -7.08
CA ASN A 21 9.01 -11.05 -8.53
C ASN A 21 9.36 -9.67 -9.11
N HIS A 22 9.10 -8.60 -8.35
CA HIS A 22 9.33 -7.21 -8.76
C HIS A 22 10.06 -6.43 -7.66
N PRO A 23 11.27 -6.84 -7.24
CA PRO A 23 11.96 -6.27 -6.07
C PRO A 23 12.35 -4.79 -6.23
N ASN A 24 12.42 -4.32 -7.48
CA ASN A 24 12.76 -2.94 -7.82
C ASN A 24 11.54 -2.02 -7.97
N HIS A 25 10.31 -2.56 -7.90
CA HIS A 25 9.11 -1.71 -7.95
C HIS A 25 8.88 -1.05 -6.58
N LYS A 26 8.74 0.27 -6.61
CA LYS A 26 8.60 1.12 -5.41
C LYS A 26 7.23 1.78 -5.30
N ILE A 27 6.44 1.79 -6.36
CA ILE A 27 5.12 2.42 -6.37
C ILE A 27 4.10 1.38 -6.81
N TRP A 28 3.09 1.19 -5.97
CA TRP A 28 2.00 0.23 -6.19
C TRP A 28 0.65 0.92 -6.10
N LEU A 29 -0.02 1.09 -7.24
CA LEU A 29 -1.37 1.65 -7.28
C LEU A 29 -2.41 0.53 -7.11
N LEU A 30 -3.25 0.64 -6.07
CA LEU A 30 -4.28 -0.34 -5.75
C LEU A 30 -5.68 0.26 -6.00
N TYR A 31 -6.38 -0.32 -6.98
CA TYR A 31 -7.74 0.10 -7.35
C TYR A 31 -8.78 -0.95 -6.96
N GLY A 32 -9.94 -0.48 -6.54
CA GLY A 32 -11.09 -1.31 -6.20
C GLY A 32 -11.97 -0.68 -5.13
N ASP A 33 -13.16 -1.21 -4.95
CA ASP A 33 -14.17 -0.67 -4.04
C ASP A 33 -13.77 -0.78 -2.56
N LEU A 34 -14.56 -0.14 -1.70
CA LEU A 34 -14.48 -0.35 -0.26
C LEU A 34 -14.68 -1.84 0.05
N GLY A 35 -13.78 -2.41 0.87
CA GLY A 35 -13.82 -3.84 1.19
C GLY A 35 -13.20 -4.76 0.12
N ALA A 36 -12.73 -4.25 -1.03
CA ALA A 36 -12.10 -5.07 -2.08
C ALA A 36 -10.77 -5.76 -1.65
N GLY A 37 -10.24 -5.44 -0.46
CA GLY A 37 -9.05 -6.07 0.09
C GLY A 37 -7.74 -5.33 -0.15
N LYS A 38 -7.80 -4.04 -0.54
CA LYS A 38 -6.61 -3.17 -0.75
C LYS A 38 -5.67 -3.16 0.47
N THR A 39 -6.18 -2.84 1.65
CA THR A 39 -5.38 -2.86 2.91
C THR A 39 -4.85 -4.26 3.24
N THR A 40 -5.59 -5.32 2.90
CA THR A 40 -5.13 -6.71 3.07
C THR A 40 -3.93 -7.01 2.17
N PHE A 41 -3.93 -6.49 0.94
CA PHE A 41 -2.79 -6.59 0.03
C PHE A 41 -1.57 -5.85 0.59
N VAL A 42 -1.74 -4.60 1.06
CA VAL A 42 -0.67 -3.80 1.68
C VAL A 42 -0.07 -4.50 2.91
N LYS A 43 -0.90 -5.12 3.75
CA LYS A 43 -0.43 -5.97 4.86
C LYS A 43 0.47 -7.11 4.40
N GLY A 44 0.16 -7.72 3.25
CA GLY A 44 1.00 -8.75 2.63
C GLY A 44 2.35 -8.20 2.15
N LEU A 45 2.35 -7.02 1.52
CA LEU A 45 3.57 -6.31 1.12
C LEU A 45 4.45 -5.98 2.34
N GLY A 46 3.89 -5.34 3.36
CA GLY A 46 4.67 -4.95 4.53
C GLY A 46 5.26 -6.16 5.27
N ARG A 47 4.54 -7.29 5.35
CA ARG A 47 5.11 -8.54 5.88
C ARG A 47 6.29 -9.05 5.05
N ALA A 48 6.23 -8.90 3.73
CA ALA A 48 7.34 -9.29 2.86
C ALA A 48 8.55 -8.35 3.00
N LEU A 49 8.32 -7.11 3.42
CA LEU A 49 9.33 -6.11 3.77
C LEU A 49 9.84 -6.21 5.23
N GLY A 50 9.37 -7.18 6.01
CA GLY A 50 9.81 -7.40 7.39
C GLY A 50 8.99 -6.67 8.48
N LEU A 51 7.91 -5.97 8.12
CA LEU A 51 7.03 -5.29 9.06
C LEU A 51 6.07 -6.26 9.75
N ARG A 52 5.70 -5.95 11.00
CA ARG A 52 4.63 -6.69 11.70
C ARG A 52 3.28 -6.26 11.15
N GLU A 53 2.43 -7.25 10.85
CA GLU A 53 1.09 -6.99 10.29
C GLU A 53 0.24 -6.07 11.18
N SER A 54 0.39 -6.17 12.51
CA SER A 54 -0.34 -5.36 13.48
C SER A 54 -0.01 -3.86 13.41
N GLN A 55 1.15 -3.50 12.83
CA GLN A 55 1.53 -2.10 12.64
C GLN A 55 0.78 -1.49 11.44
N ILE A 56 0.50 -2.28 10.41
CA ILE A 56 -0.05 -1.81 9.14
C ILE A 56 -1.57 -1.65 9.25
N LYS A 57 -2.02 -0.39 9.27
CA LYS A 57 -3.43 -0.01 9.32
C LYS A 57 -3.80 0.80 8.07
N SER A 58 -5.11 0.95 7.83
CA SER A 58 -5.57 1.86 6.77
C SER A 58 -5.41 3.29 7.26
N PRO A 59 -4.73 4.17 6.51
CA PRO A 59 -4.57 5.58 6.87
C PRO A 59 -5.82 6.39 6.48
N THR A 60 -7.02 5.80 6.58
CA THR A 60 -8.25 6.38 6.04
C THR A 60 -8.53 7.78 6.60
N PHE A 61 -8.13 8.08 7.84
CA PHE A 61 -8.28 9.40 8.46
C PHE A 61 -7.03 10.29 8.41
N THR A 62 -5.86 9.72 8.15
CA THR A 62 -4.58 10.44 8.16
C THR A 62 -4.00 10.63 6.76
N PHE A 63 -4.64 10.08 5.73
CA PHE A 63 -4.24 9.98 4.32
C PHE A 63 -2.97 9.17 4.06
N VAL A 64 -1.96 9.32 4.91
CA VAL A 64 -0.69 8.61 4.86
C VAL A 64 -0.31 8.05 6.22
N VAL A 65 0.35 6.89 6.21
CA VAL A 65 1.15 6.39 7.34
C VAL A 65 2.44 5.79 6.79
N GLU A 66 3.55 6.12 7.43
CA GLU A 66 4.88 5.66 7.06
C GLU A 66 5.38 4.56 8.00
N PHE A 67 5.88 3.47 7.43
CA PHE A 67 6.49 2.33 8.11
C PHE A 67 7.76 1.93 7.37
N GLU A 68 8.95 2.37 7.74
CA GLU A 68 10.15 2.07 6.94
C GLU A 68 10.31 0.57 6.62
N PRO A 69 10.34 0.14 5.33
CA PRO A 69 10.47 0.93 4.10
C PRO A 69 9.18 1.17 3.28
N LEU A 70 8.00 0.89 3.84
CA LEU A 70 6.66 1.05 3.26
C LEU A 70 6.03 2.42 3.58
N ILE A 71 5.50 3.12 2.59
CA ILE A 71 4.57 4.23 2.76
C ILE A 71 3.19 3.81 2.28
N HIS A 72 2.18 3.93 3.13
CA HIS A 72 0.81 3.60 2.75
C HIS A 72 -0.01 4.88 2.63
N TYR A 73 -0.48 5.16 1.41
CA TYR A 73 -1.49 6.20 1.14
C TYR A 73 -2.87 5.57 0.95
N ASP A 74 -3.91 6.20 1.48
CA ASP A 74 -5.32 5.90 1.20
C ASP A 74 -5.97 7.14 0.58
N LEU A 75 -6.06 7.14 -0.75
CA LEU A 75 -6.56 8.25 -1.55
C LEU A 75 -8.08 8.16 -1.82
N TYR A 76 -8.82 7.38 -1.03
CA TYR A 76 -10.28 7.27 -1.18
C TYR A 76 -11.02 8.61 -1.11
N ARG A 77 -10.45 9.59 -0.38
CA ARG A 77 -10.97 10.96 -0.27
C ARG A 77 -9.97 11.97 -0.82
N LEU A 78 -9.50 11.75 -2.04
CA LEU A 78 -8.51 12.60 -2.70
C LEU A 78 -8.90 14.09 -2.65
N ASP A 79 -10.18 14.40 -2.88
CA ASP A 79 -10.70 15.77 -2.87
C ASP A 79 -10.65 16.46 -1.50
N ALA A 80 -10.40 15.70 -0.43
CA ALA A 80 -10.27 16.20 0.94
C ALA A 80 -8.81 16.35 1.39
N LEU A 81 -7.83 16.10 0.51
CA LEU A 81 -6.43 16.35 0.79
C LEU A 81 -6.19 17.86 0.89
N ASP A 82 -5.45 18.27 1.91
CA ASP A 82 -4.88 19.61 1.96
C ASP A 82 -3.65 19.71 1.05
N ASP A 83 -3.26 20.95 0.72
CA ASP A 83 -2.14 21.24 -0.17
C ASP A 83 -0.83 20.62 0.34
N LEU A 84 -0.64 20.60 1.66
CA LEU A 84 0.56 20.03 2.29
C LEU A 84 0.67 18.52 2.07
N THR A 85 -0.43 17.79 2.24
CA THR A 85 -0.45 16.33 2.04
C THR A 85 -0.30 16.00 0.56
N LEU A 86 -0.85 16.82 -0.34
CA LEU A 86 -0.67 16.68 -1.78
C LEU A 86 0.79 16.91 -2.20
N GLU A 87 1.45 17.93 -1.65
CA GLU A 87 2.88 18.19 -1.88
C GLU A 87 3.74 17.01 -1.38
N LEU A 88 3.45 16.50 -0.18
CA LEU A 88 4.13 15.32 0.37
C LEU A 88 3.95 14.07 -0.51
N LEU A 89 2.73 13.83 -1.02
CA LEU A 89 2.48 12.75 -1.98
C LEU A 89 3.34 12.92 -3.23
N ASN A 90 3.39 14.13 -3.79
CA ASN A 90 4.20 14.42 -4.98
C ASN A 90 5.70 14.18 -4.72
N GLU A 91 6.21 14.58 -3.55
CA GLU A 91 7.60 14.29 -3.15
C GLU A 91 7.88 12.80 -3.08
N HIS A 92 7.01 12.02 -2.44
CA HIS A 92 7.17 10.57 -2.34
C HIS A 92 7.13 9.87 -3.70
N LEU A 93 6.24 10.30 -4.59
CA LEU A 93 6.17 9.79 -5.96
C LEU A 93 7.42 10.16 -6.78
N ALA A 94 7.94 11.37 -6.62
CA ALA A 94 9.13 11.84 -7.33
C ALA A 94 10.42 11.16 -6.86
N THR A 95 10.54 10.89 -5.56
CA THR A 95 11.75 10.29 -4.99
C THR A 95 11.80 8.78 -5.18
N GLY A 96 10.66 8.07 -5.10
CA GLY A 96 10.58 6.61 -5.27
C GLY A 96 11.51 5.82 -4.34
N LYS A 97 11.96 6.40 -3.21
CA LYS A 97 12.96 5.78 -2.32
C LYS A 97 12.39 4.64 -1.48
N ARG A 98 11.08 4.66 -1.22
CA ARG A 98 10.33 3.77 -0.34
C ARG A 98 9.19 3.10 -1.11
N VAL A 99 8.73 1.94 -0.62
CA VAL A 99 7.73 1.06 -1.26
C VAL A 99 6.31 1.49 -0.94
#